data_AF-A0A842LWN1-F1
#
_entry.id   AF-A0A842LWN1-F1
#
_cell.length_a   1.000
_cell.length_b   1.000
_cell.length_c   1.000
_cell.angle_alpha   90.00
_cell.angle_beta   90.00
_cell.angle_gamma   90.00
#
_symmetry.space_group_name_H-M   'P 1'
#
loop_
_entity.id
_entity.type
_entity.pdbx_description
1 polymer ?
#
loop_
_entity_poly.entity_id
_entity_poly.type
_entity_poly.pdbx_seq_one_letter_code
_entity_poly.pdbx_strand_id
1 'polypeptide(L)'
;MRDLLFDRRGFAFSLDVLLALIPLTILLGMLAADMDNIMYLTQSTVYQSSLDRQASDVADALVESSGTPPDWEQKGNPQSIGLARYDPVKKMPQKNYLSPSKIAGMNTTNMGELVGPEYGYYINISTTEGLTVRTLGTLNTSAPDIARVER
;
A
#
# COMPACT_ATOMS: atom_id res chain seq x y z
N MET A 1 50.56 15.40 -51.27
CA MET A 1 49.19 15.03 -51.73
C MET A 1 48.61 13.79 -51.02
N ARG A 2 49.29 13.22 -50.02
CA ARG A 2 48.84 12.01 -49.30
C ARG A 2 48.12 12.32 -47.98
N ASP A 3 48.40 13.48 -47.37
CA ASP A 3 47.78 13.91 -46.11
C ASP A 3 46.32 14.38 -46.26
N LEU A 4 45.95 14.99 -47.40
CA LEU A 4 44.58 15.42 -47.69
C LEU A 4 43.58 14.25 -47.80
N LEU A 5 44.04 13.04 -48.09
CA LEU A 5 43.19 11.84 -48.20
C LEU A 5 42.91 11.20 -46.84
N PHE A 6 43.82 11.34 -45.87
CA PHE A 6 43.59 10.90 -44.49
C PHE A 6 42.62 11.83 -43.76
N ASP A 7 42.74 13.14 -43.99
CA ASP A 7 41.88 14.15 -43.38
C ASP A 7 40.41 14.05 -43.84
N ARG A 8 40.20 13.76 -45.13
CA ARG A 8 38.85 13.47 -45.68
C ARG A 8 38.18 12.24 -45.07
N ARG A 9 38.94 11.21 -44.68
CA ARG A 9 38.40 9.99 -44.08
C ARG A 9 37.98 10.22 -42.63
N GLY A 10 38.75 10.99 -41.87
CA GLY A 10 38.37 11.43 -40.52
C GLY A 10 37.13 12.32 -40.53
N PHE A 11 37.05 13.25 -41.48
CA PHE A 11 35.88 14.11 -41.67
C PHE A 11 34.63 13.35 -42.11
N ALA A 12 34.77 12.38 -43.02
CA ALA A 12 33.65 11.54 -43.44
C ALA A 12 33.15 10.65 -42.28
N PHE A 13 34.05 10.13 -41.45
CA PHE A 13 33.70 9.34 -40.28
C PHE A 13 32.99 10.15 -39.20
N SER A 14 33.49 11.35 -38.87
CA SER A 14 32.82 12.21 -37.89
C SER A 14 31.46 12.70 -38.36
N LEU A 15 31.30 12.96 -39.67
CA LEU A 15 30.02 13.32 -40.28
C LEU A 15 29.02 12.17 -40.24
N ASP A 16 29.47 10.93 -40.48
CA ASP A 16 28.63 9.74 -40.39
C ASP A 16 28.19 9.47 -38.94
N VAL A 17 29.10 9.59 -37.97
CA VAL A 17 28.78 9.49 -36.54
C VAL A 17 27.81 10.60 -36.09
N LEU A 18 27.99 11.83 -36.55
CA LEU A 18 27.07 12.95 -36.27
C LEU A 18 25.68 12.67 -36.85
N LEU A 19 25.60 12.20 -38.10
CA LEU A 19 24.33 11.84 -38.74
C LEU A 19 23.64 10.66 -38.04
N ALA A 20 24.39 9.70 -37.49
CA ALA A 20 23.86 8.61 -36.69
C ALA A 20 23.35 9.06 -35.31
N LEU A 21 23.94 10.13 -34.74
CA LEU A 21 23.57 10.69 -33.43
C LEU A 21 22.26 11.48 -33.47
N ILE A 22 21.90 12.11 -34.59
CA ILE A 22 20.65 12.86 -34.73
C ILE A 22 19.41 11.98 -34.47
N PRO A 23 19.18 10.86 -35.18
CA PRO A 23 18.02 10.02 -34.90
C PRO A 23 18.11 9.35 -33.52
N LEU A 24 19.31 9.01 -33.04
CA LEU A 24 19.51 8.43 -31.72
C LEU A 24 19.09 9.39 -30.60
N THR A 25 19.49 10.66 -30.69
CA THR A 25 19.12 11.68 -29.69
C THR A 25 17.63 12.02 -29.72
N ILE A 26 17.01 12.02 -30.90
CA ILE A 26 15.55 12.16 -31.04
C ILE A 26 14.84 10.99 -30.36
N LEU A 27 15.28 9.74 -30.61
CA LEU A 27 14.73 8.54 -29.96
C LEU A 27 14.88 8.59 -28.43
N LEU A 28 16.07 8.97 -27.93
CA LEU A 28 16.31 9.11 -26.50
C LEU A 28 15.44 10.21 -25.86
N GLY A 29 15.22 11.33 -26.56
CA GLY A 29 14.34 12.40 -26.10
C GLY A 29 12.87 11.97 -25.99
N MET A 30 12.39 11.20 -26.97
CA MET A 30 11.02 10.64 -26.92
C MET A 30 10.89 9.60 -25.79
N LEU A 31 11.86 8.70 -25.63
CA LEU A 31 11.85 7.71 -24.56
C LEU A 31 11.90 8.35 -23.17
N ALA A 32 12.70 9.40 -23.00
CA ALA A 32 12.76 10.13 -21.73
C ALA A 32 11.40 10.78 -21.39
N ALA A 33 10.70 11.36 -22.38
CA ALA A 33 9.37 11.93 -22.18
C ALA A 33 8.32 10.87 -21.80
N ASP A 34 8.39 9.67 -22.39
CA ASP A 34 7.47 8.58 -22.08
C ASP A 34 7.79 7.90 -20.74
N MET A 35 9.06 7.85 -20.34
CA MET A 35 9.50 7.28 -19.06
C MET A 35 8.88 7.99 -17.86
N ASP A 36 8.72 9.31 -17.90
CA ASP A 36 8.10 10.06 -16.80
C ASP A 36 6.65 9.60 -16.55
N ASN A 37 5.89 9.35 -17.62
CA ASN A 37 4.51 8.88 -17.52
C ASN A 37 4.44 7.43 -17.02
N ILE A 38 5.29 6.55 -17.55
CA ILE A 38 5.37 5.14 -17.11
C ILE A 38 5.82 5.05 -15.65
N MET A 39 6.76 5.89 -15.23
CA MET A 39 7.26 5.94 -13.87
C MET A 39 6.14 6.35 -12.89
N TYR A 40 5.34 7.36 -13.24
CA TYR A 40 4.19 7.76 -12.44
C TYR A 40 3.15 6.64 -12.31
N LEU A 41 2.78 5.99 -13.43
CA LEU A 41 1.84 4.87 -13.45
C LEU A 41 2.35 3.68 -12.62
N THR A 42 3.66 3.38 -12.74
CA THR A 42 4.29 2.29 -11.99
C THR A 42 4.28 2.58 -10.49
N GLN A 43 4.63 3.80 -10.09
CA GLN A 43 4.57 4.21 -8.69
C GLN A 43 3.16 4.07 -8.14
N SER A 44 2.15 4.68 -8.79
CA SER A 44 0.76 4.59 -8.35
C SER A 44 0.28 3.14 -8.25
N THR A 45 0.60 2.29 -9.23
CA THR A 45 0.23 0.86 -9.21
C THR A 45 0.89 0.11 -8.04
N VAL A 46 2.18 0.38 -7.76
CA VAL A 46 2.90 -0.24 -6.64
C VAL A 46 2.35 0.24 -5.30
N TYR A 47 2.03 1.52 -5.18
CA TYR A 47 1.41 2.08 -3.98
C TYR A 47 0.03 1.47 -3.73
N GLN A 48 -0.85 1.43 -4.74
CA GLN A 48 -2.17 0.83 -4.62
C GLN A 48 -2.09 -0.66 -4.24
N SER A 49 -1.20 -1.41 -4.87
CA SER A 49 -0.99 -2.84 -4.54
C SER A 49 -0.50 -3.03 -3.11
N SER A 50 0.38 -2.16 -2.63
CA SER A 50 0.84 -2.18 -1.23
C SER A 50 -0.27 -1.82 -0.26
N LEU A 51 -1.10 -0.82 -0.60
CA LEU A 51 -2.26 -0.41 0.18
C LEU A 51 -3.29 -1.54 0.30
N ASP A 52 -3.62 -2.22 -0.80
CA ASP A 52 -4.58 -3.32 -0.81
C ASP A 52 -4.10 -4.49 0.05
N ARG A 53 -2.80 -4.83 -0.02
CA ARG A 53 -2.18 -5.86 0.82
C ARG A 53 -2.22 -5.47 2.30
N GLN A 54 -1.78 -4.26 2.63
CA GLN A 54 -1.78 -3.77 4.01
C GLN A 54 -3.20 -3.75 4.59
N ALA A 55 -4.19 -3.30 3.82
CA ALA A 55 -5.58 -3.27 4.25
C ALA A 55 -6.11 -4.70 4.50
N SER A 56 -5.78 -5.65 3.62
CA SER A 56 -6.17 -7.06 3.81
C SER A 56 -5.50 -7.67 5.04
N ASP A 57 -4.20 -7.44 5.24
CA ASP A 57 -3.44 -7.97 6.36
C ASP A 57 -3.96 -7.41 7.70
N VAL A 58 -4.29 -6.12 7.74
CA VAL A 58 -4.93 -5.49 8.91
C VAL A 58 -6.32 -6.07 9.17
N ALA A 59 -7.15 -6.23 8.13
CA ALA A 59 -8.48 -6.81 8.27
C ALA A 59 -8.39 -8.25 8.80
N ASP A 60 -7.48 -9.05 8.25
CA ASP A 60 -7.24 -10.43 8.67
C ASP A 60 -6.70 -10.50 10.10
N ALA A 61 -5.76 -9.63 10.46
CA ALA A 61 -5.28 -9.51 11.83
C ALA A 61 -6.44 -9.20 12.80
N LEU A 62 -7.37 -8.31 12.43
CA LEU A 62 -8.53 -7.98 13.26
C LEU A 62 -9.50 -9.16 13.42
N VAL A 63 -9.83 -9.89 12.35
CA VAL A 63 -10.85 -10.96 12.40
C VAL A 63 -10.30 -12.32 12.84
N GLU A 64 -9.00 -12.56 12.66
CA GLU A 64 -8.36 -13.84 13.00
C GLU A 64 -7.63 -13.82 14.34
N SER A 65 -7.10 -12.67 14.78
CA SER A 65 -6.37 -12.55 16.04
C SER A 65 -7.28 -12.11 17.18
N SER A 66 -7.01 -12.61 18.38
CA SER A 66 -7.59 -12.10 19.63
C SER A 66 -6.82 -10.89 20.18
N GLY A 67 -5.69 -10.52 19.58
CA GLY A 67 -4.75 -9.55 20.15
C GLY A 67 -3.94 -10.13 21.31
N THR A 68 -2.94 -9.36 21.72
CA THR A 68 -1.98 -9.74 22.76
C THR A 68 -1.87 -8.60 23.79
N PRO A 69 -2.16 -8.85 25.08
CA PRO A 69 -2.71 -10.09 25.64
C PRO A 69 -4.17 -10.35 25.17
N PRO A 70 -4.72 -11.58 25.29
CA PRO A 70 -6.06 -11.90 24.78
C PRO A 70 -7.22 -11.12 25.41
N ASP A 71 -6.99 -10.50 26.57
CA ASP A 71 -7.89 -9.65 27.35
C ASP A 71 -7.45 -8.18 27.34
N TRP A 72 -6.78 -7.75 26.26
CA TRP A 72 -6.26 -6.39 26.11
C TRP A 72 -7.32 -5.29 26.29
N GLU A 73 -8.59 -5.59 26.03
CA GLU A 73 -9.69 -4.65 26.18
C GLU A 73 -9.97 -4.30 27.65
N GLN A 74 -9.53 -5.13 28.59
CA GLN A 74 -9.75 -4.94 30.03
C GLN A 74 -8.53 -4.35 30.72
N LYS A 75 -7.33 -4.73 30.27
CA LYS A 75 -6.06 -4.30 30.88
C LYS A 75 -5.58 -2.93 30.41
N GLY A 76 -5.98 -2.51 29.20
CA GLY A 76 -5.42 -1.34 28.54
C GLY A 76 -3.97 -1.59 28.08
N ASN A 77 -3.57 -0.92 26.99
CA ASN A 77 -2.25 -1.04 26.37
C ASN A 77 -1.91 -2.42 25.74
N PRO A 78 -2.64 -2.86 24.69
CA PRO A 78 -2.27 -4.03 23.90
C PRO A 78 -0.90 -3.90 23.24
N GLN A 79 -0.15 -5.00 23.13
CA GLN A 79 0.97 -5.10 22.18
C GLN A 79 0.48 -5.24 20.74
N SER A 80 -0.68 -5.87 20.56
CA SER A 80 -1.35 -6.02 19.28
C SER A 80 -2.85 -6.16 19.57
N ILE A 81 -3.67 -5.52 18.76
CA ILE A 81 -5.13 -5.67 18.84
C ILE A 81 -5.62 -6.73 17.87
N GLY A 82 -6.73 -7.35 18.25
CA GLY A 82 -7.48 -8.28 17.43
C GLY A 82 -8.87 -8.43 18.02
N LEU A 83 -9.88 -8.58 17.18
CA LEU A 83 -11.28 -8.58 17.56
C LEU A 83 -11.83 -10.01 17.74
N ALA A 84 -11.09 -11.03 17.31
CA ALA A 84 -11.52 -12.41 17.46
C ALA A 84 -11.71 -12.80 18.94
N ARG A 85 -12.78 -13.53 19.22
CA ARG A 85 -13.08 -14.09 20.54
C ARG A 85 -12.00 -15.09 20.92
N TYR A 86 -11.51 -15.02 22.16
CA TYR A 86 -10.52 -15.97 22.65
C TYR A 86 -11.22 -17.18 23.30
N ASP A 87 -10.81 -18.39 22.94
CA ASP A 87 -11.24 -19.63 23.59
C ASP A 87 -10.23 -20.01 24.70
N PRO A 88 -10.58 -19.89 25.99
CA PRO A 88 -9.67 -20.19 27.08
C PRO A 88 -9.39 -21.69 27.24
N VAL A 89 -10.26 -22.57 26.72
CA VAL A 89 -10.10 -24.02 26.80
C VAL A 89 -9.09 -24.50 25.76
N LYS A 90 -9.24 -24.03 24.52
CA LYS A 90 -8.33 -24.36 23.41
C LYS A 90 -7.09 -23.48 23.34
N LYS A 91 -7.04 -22.41 24.15
CA LYS A 91 -5.98 -21.39 24.19
C LYS A 91 -5.71 -20.74 22.83
N MET A 92 -6.74 -20.57 22.01
CA MET A 92 -6.62 -20.06 20.63
C MET A 92 -7.73 -19.05 20.31
N PRO A 93 -7.50 -18.12 19.36
CA PRO A 93 -8.56 -17.27 18.85
C PRO A 93 -9.58 -18.07 18.03
N GLN A 94 -10.85 -17.71 18.18
CA GLN A 94 -11.95 -18.18 17.34
C GLN A 94 -12.06 -17.23 16.14
N LYS A 95 -11.35 -17.57 15.06
CA LYS A 95 -11.34 -16.77 13.82
C LYS A 95 -12.75 -16.48 13.32
N ASN A 96 -12.97 -15.27 12.83
CA ASN A 96 -14.26 -14.77 12.29
C ASN A 96 -15.41 -14.70 13.31
N TYR A 97 -15.14 -14.91 14.60
CA TYR A 97 -16.10 -14.67 15.67
C TYR A 97 -15.66 -13.46 16.48
N LEU A 98 -16.25 -12.31 16.22
CA LEU A 98 -15.87 -11.05 16.87
C LEU A 98 -16.39 -11.00 18.31
N SER A 99 -15.55 -10.54 19.23
CA SER A 99 -15.94 -10.29 20.63
C SER A 99 -16.52 -8.89 20.79
N PRO A 100 -17.76 -8.74 21.28
CA PRO A 100 -18.35 -7.42 21.56
C PRO A 100 -17.53 -6.57 22.53
N SER A 101 -16.89 -7.19 23.54
CA SER A 101 -16.04 -6.47 24.50
C SER A 101 -14.84 -5.82 23.82
N LYS A 102 -14.23 -6.52 22.85
CA LYS A 102 -13.07 -6.04 22.10
C LYS A 102 -13.43 -4.97 21.10
N ILE A 103 -14.59 -5.13 20.45
CA ILE A 103 -15.17 -4.07 19.60
C ILE A 103 -15.39 -2.81 20.44
N ALA A 104 -15.91 -2.93 21.67
CA ALA A 104 -16.12 -1.82 22.59
C ALA A 104 -14.83 -1.22 23.19
N GLY A 105 -13.78 -2.02 23.37
CA GLY A 105 -12.48 -1.57 23.89
C GLY A 105 -11.54 -0.95 22.85
N MET A 106 -11.79 -1.18 21.55
CA MET A 106 -10.99 -0.60 20.47
C MET A 106 -11.04 0.93 20.48
N ASN A 107 -9.91 1.58 20.22
CA ASN A 107 -9.80 3.04 20.16
C ASN A 107 -8.94 3.48 18.96
N THR A 108 -8.76 4.78 18.77
CA THR A 108 -8.02 5.32 17.64
C THR A 108 -6.52 5.09 17.73
N THR A 109 -5.95 5.11 18.93
CA THR A 109 -4.52 4.87 19.16
C THR A 109 -4.13 3.46 18.74
N ASN A 110 -4.83 2.45 19.27
CA ASN A 110 -4.53 1.05 18.99
C ASN A 110 -4.74 0.71 17.50
N MET A 111 -5.76 1.31 16.86
CA MET A 111 -5.95 1.14 15.41
C MET A 111 -4.86 1.83 14.60
N GLY A 112 -4.44 3.03 14.99
CA GLY A 112 -3.32 3.71 14.34
C GLY A 112 -2.01 2.93 14.46
N GLU A 113 -1.76 2.27 15.59
CA GLU A 113 -0.61 1.39 15.78
C GLU A 113 -0.68 0.12 14.94
N LEU A 114 -1.87 -0.49 14.79
CA LEU A 114 -2.05 -1.68 13.95
C LEU A 114 -1.90 -1.36 12.45
N VAL A 115 -2.50 -0.25 12.01
CA VAL A 115 -2.51 0.16 10.61
C VAL A 115 -1.14 0.73 10.20
N GLY A 116 -0.51 1.48 11.10
CA GLY A 116 0.72 2.23 10.85
C GLY A 116 0.46 3.73 10.72
N PRO A 117 1.43 4.59 11.12
CA PRO A 117 1.25 6.04 11.18
C PRO A 117 1.09 6.72 9.82
N GLU A 118 1.46 6.03 8.73
CA GLU A 118 1.45 6.58 7.37
C GLU A 118 0.10 6.42 6.66
N TYR A 119 -0.83 5.65 7.23
CA TYR A 119 -2.10 5.34 6.60
C TYR A 119 -3.29 5.91 7.39
N GLY A 120 -4.25 6.49 6.65
CA GLY A 120 -5.59 6.74 7.18
C GLY A 120 -6.38 5.43 7.23
N TYR A 121 -7.29 5.32 8.19
CA TYR A 121 -8.19 4.18 8.26
C TYR A 121 -9.63 4.62 8.52
N TYR A 122 -10.55 3.79 8.05
CA TYR A 122 -11.96 3.86 8.36
C TYR A 122 -12.50 2.44 8.53
N ILE A 123 -13.06 2.15 9.69
CA ILE A 123 -13.64 0.85 10.02
C ILE A 123 -15.11 1.06 10.35
N ASN A 124 -15.95 0.22 9.74
CA ASN A 124 -17.36 0.12 10.06
C ASN A 124 -17.69 -1.34 10.35
N ILE A 125 -18.16 -1.63 11.56
CA ILE A 125 -18.59 -2.96 11.99
C ILE A 125 -20.10 -2.92 12.11
N SER A 126 -20.79 -3.77 11.36
CA SER A 126 -22.24 -3.88 11.36
C SER A 126 -22.69 -5.31 11.64
N THR A 127 -23.91 -5.46 12.14
CA THR A 127 -24.58 -6.77 12.19
C THR A 127 -25.00 -7.21 10.78
N THR A 128 -25.40 -8.48 10.64
CA THR A 128 -25.98 -9.02 9.40
C THR A 128 -27.28 -8.32 9.00
N GLU A 129 -27.93 -7.62 9.92
CA GLU A 129 -29.16 -6.84 9.70
C GLU A 129 -28.86 -5.38 9.28
N GLY A 130 -27.58 -5.02 9.14
CA GLY A 130 -27.13 -3.69 8.74
C GLY A 130 -27.07 -2.67 9.87
N LEU A 131 -27.24 -3.09 11.13
CA LEU A 131 -27.09 -2.20 12.28
C LEU A 131 -25.61 -1.96 12.55
N THR A 132 -25.17 -0.71 12.46
CA THR A 132 -23.81 -0.32 12.83
C THR A 132 -23.58 -0.55 14.33
N VAL A 133 -22.67 -1.47 14.63
CA VAL A 133 -22.21 -1.76 15.99
C VAL A 133 -21.15 -0.75 16.39
N ARG A 134 -20.22 -0.42 15.48
CA ARG A 134 -19.18 0.56 15.74
C ARG A 134 -18.58 1.13 14.45
N THR A 135 -18.23 2.41 14.51
CA THR A 135 -17.43 3.09 13.48
C THR A 135 -16.22 3.75 14.13
N LEU A 136 -15.07 3.68 13.48
CA LEU A 136 -13.82 4.33 13.91
C LEU A 136 -13.05 4.88 12.71
N GLY A 137 -12.33 5.98 12.92
CA GLY A 137 -11.55 6.66 11.89
C GLY A 137 -12.41 7.61 11.04
N THR A 138 -11.84 8.07 9.93
CA THR A 138 -12.45 9.07 9.07
C THR A 138 -12.47 8.57 7.63
N LEU A 139 -13.67 8.42 7.06
CA LEU A 139 -13.82 8.11 5.65
C LEU A 139 -13.55 9.38 4.83
N ASN A 140 -12.44 9.41 4.09
CA ASN A 140 -12.14 10.45 3.11
C ASN A 140 -12.31 9.87 1.70
N THR A 141 -13.49 10.05 1.11
CA THR A 141 -13.79 9.59 -0.26
C THR A 141 -13.08 10.41 -1.35
N SER A 142 -12.41 11.52 -0.97
CA SER A 142 -11.63 12.37 -1.88
C SER A 142 -10.14 12.04 -1.88
N ALA A 143 -9.70 11.03 -1.12
CA ALA A 143 -8.32 10.56 -1.17
C ALA A 143 -8.03 9.88 -2.52
N PRO A 144 -6.82 10.07 -3.09
CA PRO A 144 -6.46 9.52 -4.40
C PRO A 144 -6.40 7.98 -4.41
N ASP A 145 -5.93 7.38 -3.32
CA ASP A 145 -5.75 5.93 -3.20
C ASP A 145 -6.53 5.42 -1.96
N ILE A 146 -7.48 4.50 -2.18
CA ILE A 146 -8.31 3.92 -1.12
C ILE A 146 -8.40 2.41 -1.34
N ALA A 147 -7.95 1.63 -0.37
CA ALA A 147 -8.18 0.19 -0.32
C ALA A 147 -9.47 -0.10 0.48
N ARG A 148 -10.38 -0.89 -0.09
CA ARG A 148 -11.63 -1.31 0.58
C ARG A 148 -11.60 -2.82 0.78
N VAL A 149 -11.76 -3.25 2.03
CA VAL A 149 -11.82 -4.65 2.43
C VAL A 149 -13.11 -4.90 3.19
N GLU A 150 -13.83 -5.96 2.82
CA GLU A 150 -15.06 -6.41 3.47
C GLU A 150 -14.90 -7.87 3.93
N ARG A 151 -15.27 -8.13 5.18
CA ARG A 151 -15.16 -9.44 5.84
C ARG A 151 -16.44 -9.75 6.59
#